data_AF-A0A4R1REL4-F1
#
_entry.id   AF-A0A4R1REL4-F1
#
_cell.length_a   1.000
_cell.length_b   1.000
_cell.length_c   1.000
_cell.angle_alpha   90.00
_cell.angle_beta   90.00
_cell.angle_gamma   90.00
#
_symmetry.space_group_name_H-M   'P 1'
#
loop_
_entity.id
_entity.type
_entity.pdbx_description
1 polymer ?
#
loop_
_entity_poly.entity_id
_entity_poly.type
_entity_poly.pdbx_seq_one_letter_code
_entity_poly.pdbx_strand_id
1 'polypeptide(L)'
;MEAKVLLQKQMTDEALEIEFQDAVERVSAYTEPFPADVLLNLYAYYKKATNNYSRPSSKKAIINAFKTNALFQVKDITPNEAKRLYIDLVNKYFLYGK
;
A
#
# COMPACT_ATOMS: atom_id res chain seq x y z
N MET A 1 12.11 -14.29 23.76
CA MET A 1 11.99 -13.70 22.40
C MET A 1 10.91 -14.37 21.55
N GLU A 2 10.52 -15.61 21.83
CA GLU A 2 9.52 -16.35 21.03
C GLU A 2 8.06 -15.93 21.27
N ALA A 3 7.72 -15.35 22.43
CA ALA A 3 6.34 -15.00 22.76
C ALA A 3 5.83 -13.70 22.09
N LYS A 4 6.71 -12.80 21.62
CA LYS A 4 6.31 -11.55 20.96
C LYS A 4 5.99 -11.72 19.47
N VAL A 5 6.35 -12.87 18.89
CA VAL A 5 6.14 -13.21 17.47
C VAL A 5 4.76 -13.83 17.23
N LEU A 6 4.11 -14.37 18.27
CA LEU A 6 2.87 -15.15 18.16
C LEU A 6 1.57 -14.34 18.32
N LEU A 7 1.64 -13.00 18.45
CA LEU A 7 0.49 -12.14 18.76
C LEU A 7 0.07 -11.17 17.64
N GLN A 8 0.68 -11.25 16.45
CA GLN A 8 -0.05 -10.87 15.24
C GLN A 8 -1.01 -12.01 14.94
N LYS A 9 -2.24 -11.90 15.47
CA LYS A 9 -3.41 -12.64 14.98
C LYS A 9 -3.27 -12.75 13.46
N GLN A 10 -3.00 -13.94 12.91
CA GLN A 10 -3.02 -14.10 11.46
C GLN A 10 -4.46 -13.83 11.03
N MET A 11 -4.69 -12.62 10.51
CA MET A 11 -5.94 -12.29 9.82
C MET A 11 -6.13 -13.31 8.72
N THR A 12 -7.33 -13.86 8.61
CA THR A 12 -7.70 -14.67 7.46
C THR A 12 -7.61 -13.83 6.19
N ASP A 13 -7.53 -14.47 5.03
CA ASP A 13 -7.44 -13.75 3.76
C ASP A 13 -8.68 -12.88 3.51
N GLU A 14 -9.85 -13.28 3.99
CA GLU A 14 -11.09 -12.49 3.91
C GLU A 14 -11.01 -11.26 4.82
N ALA A 15 -10.54 -11.43 6.07
CA ALA A 15 -10.37 -10.30 6.99
C ALA A 15 -9.32 -9.31 6.46
N LEU A 16 -8.25 -9.81 5.84
CA LEU A 16 -7.22 -9.00 5.21
C LEU A 16 -7.77 -8.19 4.02
N GLU A 17 -8.63 -8.81 3.21
CA GLU A 17 -9.26 -8.12 2.08
C GLU A 17 -10.20 -7.00 2.54
N ILE A 18 -11.02 -7.26 3.56
CA ILE A 18 -11.93 -6.25 4.13
C ILE A 18 -11.14 -5.04 4.64
N GLU A 19 -10.13 -5.28 5.48
CA GLU A 19 -9.29 -4.21 6.02
C GLU A 19 -8.52 -3.45 4.93
N PHE A 20 -8.07 -4.15 3.89
CA PHE A 20 -7.42 -3.51 2.74
C PHE A 20 -8.38 -2.58 2.00
N GLN A 21 -9.61 -3.02 1.77
CA GLN A 21 -10.63 -2.22 1.10
C GLN A 21 -11.03 -1.00 1.94
N ASP A 22 -11.20 -1.17 3.25
CA ASP A 22 -11.48 -0.06 4.19
C ASP A 22 -10.34 0.97 4.18
N ALA A 23 -9.08 0.51 4.15
CA ALA A 23 -7.92 1.40 4.02
C ALA A 23 -7.90 2.15 2.68
N VAL A 24 -8.25 1.48 1.58
CA VAL A 24 -8.35 2.09 0.24
C VAL A 24 -9.43 3.17 0.21
N GLU A 25 -10.60 2.89 0.80
CA GLU A 25 -11.69 3.87 0.91
C GLU A 25 -11.29 5.07 1.73
N ARG A 26 -10.61 4.86 2.87
CA ARG A 26 -10.08 5.94 3.71
C ARG A 26 -9.12 6.85 2.95
N VAL A 27 -8.18 6.28 2.20
CA VAL A 27 -7.25 7.05 1.35
C VAL A 27 -8.02 7.79 0.24
N SER A 28 -9.01 7.15 -0.37
CA SER A 28 -9.80 7.72 -1.47
C SER A 28 -10.70 8.87 -1.02
N ALA A 29 -11.17 8.84 0.23
CA ALA A 29 -11.97 9.90 0.84
C ALA A 29 -11.13 11.08 1.39
N TYR A 30 -9.81 10.91 1.51
CA TYR A 30 -8.93 11.95 2.05
C TYR A 30 -8.65 13.05 1.01
N THR A 31 -8.82 14.31 1.41
CA THR A 31 -8.80 15.46 0.50
C THR A 31 -7.52 16.30 0.55
N GLU A 32 -6.74 16.18 1.62
CA GLU A 32 -5.46 16.88 1.74
C GLU A 32 -4.36 16.13 0.96
N PRO A 33 -3.31 16.84 0.49
CA PRO A 33 -2.25 16.20 -0.27
C PRO A 33 -1.39 15.30 0.64
N PHE A 34 -1.15 14.07 0.18
CA PHE A 34 -0.12 13.23 0.76
C PHE A 34 1.29 13.71 0.36
N PRO A 35 2.30 13.49 1.21
CA PRO A 35 3.69 13.49 0.79
C PRO A 35 3.89 12.56 -0.42
N ALA A 36 4.76 12.96 -1.35
CA ALA A 36 4.92 12.26 -2.62
C ALA A 36 5.44 10.82 -2.47
N ASP A 37 6.31 10.59 -1.48
CA ASP A 37 6.84 9.27 -1.12
C ASP A 37 5.76 8.35 -0.57
N VAL A 38 4.90 8.86 0.33
CA VAL A 38 3.72 8.13 0.84
C VAL A 38 2.82 7.74 -0.32
N LEU A 39 2.51 8.67 -1.22
CA LEU A 39 1.65 8.41 -2.37
C LEU A 39 2.24 7.35 -3.33
N LEU A 40 3.56 7.38 -3.56
CA LEU A 40 4.25 6.39 -4.40
C LEU A 40 4.21 4.99 -3.79
N ASN A 41 4.38 4.89 -2.47
CA ASN A 41 4.28 3.62 -1.75
C ASN A 41 2.84 3.06 -1.79
N LEU A 42 1.84 3.89 -1.49
CA LEU A 42 0.42 3.51 -1.59
C LEU A 42 0.07 3.02 -3.01
N TYR A 43 0.54 3.73 -4.04
CA TYR A 43 0.36 3.33 -5.43
C TYR A 43 0.98 1.95 -5.74
N ALA A 44 2.23 1.72 -5.32
CA ALA A 44 2.94 0.49 -5.61
C ALA A 44 2.31 -0.71 -4.88
N TYR A 45 1.99 -0.57 -3.60
CA TYR A 45 1.31 -1.60 -2.81
C TYR A 45 -0.07 -1.91 -3.37
N TYR A 46 -0.88 -0.91 -3.71
CA TYR A 46 -2.20 -1.13 -4.29
C TYR A 46 -2.12 -1.92 -5.61
N LYS A 47 -1.22 -1.53 -6.52
CA LYS A 47 -1.03 -2.23 -7.81
C LYS A 47 -0.60 -3.68 -7.61
N LYS A 48 0.27 -3.94 -6.64
CA LYS A 48 0.73 -5.29 -6.32
C LYS A 48 -0.34 -6.13 -5.63
N ALA A 49 -1.08 -5.55 -4.68
CA ALA A 49 -2.19 -6.16 -3.96
C ALA A 49 -3.33 -6.60 -4.89
N THR A 50 -3.60 -5.80 -5.93
CA THR A 50 -4.65 -6.05 -6.93
C THR A 50 -4.16 -6.84 -8.16
N ASN A 51 -2.92 -7.34 -8.15
CA ASN A 51 -2.30 -8.01 -9.31
C ASN A 51 -2.43 -7.20 -10.62
N ASN A 52 -2.36 -5.88 -10.54
CA ASN A 52 -2.53 -5.00 -11.68
C ASN A 52 -1.17 -4.66 -12.31
N TYR A 53 -0.85 -5.33 -13.41
CA TYR A 53 0.41 -5.18 -14.14
C TYR A 53 0.39 -4.10 -15.24
N SER A 54 -0.66 -3.27 -15.33
CA SER A 54 -0.69 -2.17 -16.31
C SER A 54 0.45 -1.17 -16.08
N ARG A 55 1.02 -0.64 -17.16
CA ARG A 55 2.11 0.35 -17.05
C ARG A 55 1.58 1.71 -16.54
N PRO A 56 2.38 2.48 -15.80
CA PRO A 56 2.03 3.85 -15.44
C PRO A 56 1.79 4.71 -16.70
N SER A 57 0.70 5.49 -16.70
CA SER A 57 0.25 6.28 -17.86
C SER A 57 -0.02 7.76 -17.52
N SER A 58 0.89 8.41 -16.79
CA SER A 58 0.84 9.86 -16.56
C SER A 58 1.28 10.65 -17.79
N LYS A 59 0.77 11.89 -17.94
CA LYS A 59 1.16 12.84 -18.98
C LYS A 59 2.65 13.24 -18.91
N LYS A 60 3.25 13.21 -17.72
CA LYS A 60 4.65 13.61 -17.51
C LYS A 60 5.53 12.37 -17.37
N ALA A 61 6.54 12.23 -18.24
CA ALA A 61 7.47 11.10 -18.24
C ALA A 61 8.17 10.88 -16.90
N ILE A 62 8.55 11.97 -16.22
CA ILE A 62 9.19 11.91 -14.90
C ILE A 62 8.30 11.25 -13.83
N ILE A 63 6.98 11.47 -13.88
CA ILE A 63 6.02 10.84 -12.95
C ILE A 63 5.96 9.32 -13.23
N ASN A 64 5.99 8.93 -14.50
CA ASN A 64 6.02 7.51 -14.88
C ASN A 64 7.33 6.84 -14.42
N ALA A 65 8.47 7.53 -14.47
CA ALA A 65 9.74 7.02 -13.96
C ALA A 65 9.66 6.74 -12.45
N PHE A 66 9.14 7.69 -11.66
CA PHE A 66 8.94 7.48 -10.21
C PHE A 66 7.99 6.31 -9.91
N LYS A 67 6.84 6.24 -10.61
CA LYS A 67 5.90 5.13 -10.46
C LYS A 67 6.51 3.78 -10.85
N THR A 68 7.35 3.76 -11.89
CA THR A 68 8.05 2.55 -12.34
C THR A 68 9.06 2.10 -11.29
N ASN A 69 9.83 3.03 -10.73
CA ASN A 69 10.77 2.73 -9.64
C ASN A 69 10.05 2.19 -8.41
N ALA A 70 8.92 2.79 -8.01
CA ALA A 70 8.12 2.31 -6.88
C ALA A 70 7.58 0.89 -7.12
N LEU A 71 7.08 0.60 -8.32
CA LEU A 71 6.64 -0.76 -8.68
C LEU A 71 7.81 -1.77 -8.67
N PHE A 72 8.99 -1.35 -9.10
CA PHE A 72 10.19 -2.20 -9.07
C PHE A 72 10.62 -2.52 -7.64
N GLN A 73 10.50 -1.57 -6.71
CA GLN A 73 10.84 -1.76 -5.29
C GLN A 73 9.97 -2.82 -4.60
N VAL A 74 8.74 -3.03 -5.06
CA VAL A 74 7.78 -3.99 -4.47
C VAL A 74 7.57 -5.24 -5.33
N LYS A 75 8.46 -5.51 -6.29
CA LYS A 75 8.25 -6.57 -7.28
C LYS A 75 8.21 -7.98 -6.64
N ASP A 76 8.99 -8.20 -5.58
CA ASP A 76 9.24 -9.53 -4.99
C ASP A 76 8.33 -9.88 -3.81
N ILE A 77 7.45 -8.97 -3.36
CA ILE A 77 6.46 -9.28 -2.32
C ILE A 77 5.25 -10.01 -2.91
N THR A 78 4.43 -10.63 -2.07
CA THR A 78 3.17 -11.25 -2.47
C THR A 78 2.02 -10.22 -2.46
N PRO A 79 0.87 -10.49 -3.12
CA PRO A 79 -0.30 -9.63 -3.01
C PRO A 79 -0.79 -9.45 -1.56
N ASN A 80 -0.79 -10.51 -0.73
CA ASN A 80 -1.21 -10.41 0.66
C ASN A 80 -0.22 -9.59 1.51
N GLU A 81 1.08 -9.70 1.27
CA GLU A 81 2.07 -8.80 1.90
C GLU A 81 1.86 -7.35 1.46
N ALA A 82 1.56 -7.11 0.19
CA ALA A 82 1.26 -5.76 -0.31
C ALA A 82 0.02 -5.15 0.36
N LYS A 83 -1.04 -5.94 0.60
CA LYS A 83 -2.22 -5.50 1.36
C LYS A 83 -1.84 -5.09 2.79
N ARG A 84 -1.06 -5.92 3.49
CA ARG A 84 -0.60 -5.64 4.86
C ARG A 84 0.23 -4.35 4.91
N LEU A 85 1.18 -4.19 3.99
CA LEU A 85 2.00 -2.97 3.90
C LEU A 85 1.17 -1.72 3.56
N TYR A 86 0.14 -1.87 2.72
CA TYR A 86 -0.79 -0.78 2.44
C TYR A 86 -1.55 -0.35 3.71
N ILE A 87 -2.15 -1.31 4.42
CA ILE A 87 -2.88 -1.09 5.67
C ILE A 87 -1.97 -0.43 6.72
N ASP A 88 -0.76 -0.98 6.91
CA ASP A 88 0.21 -0.46 7.87
C ASP A 88 0.62 0.99 7.55
N LEU A 89 0.85 1.31 6.27
CA LEU A 89 1.20 2.65 5.84
C LEU A 89 0.05 3.64 6.06
N VAL A 90 -1.18 3.26 5.70
CA VAL A 90 -2.39 4.06 5.94
C VAL A 90 -2.55 4.31 7.43
N ASN A 91 -2.51 3.27 8.25
CA ASN A 91 -2.64 3.39 9.70
C ASN A 91 -1.54 4.26 10.29
N LYS A 92 -0.28 4.07 9.89
CA LYS A 92 0.83 4.91 10.36
C LYS A 92 0.63 6.38 9.98
N TYR A 93 0.23 6.67 8.74
CA TYR A 93 0.01 8.03 8.27
C TYR A 93 -1.10 8.73 9.06
N PHE A 94 -2.22 8.05 9.30
CA PHE A 94 -3.34 8.67 10.00
C PHE A 94 -3.22 8.65 11.54
N LEU A 95 -2.38 7.78 12.13
CA LEU A 95 -2.11 7.75 13.57
C LEU A 95 -1.01 8.72 14.00
N TYR A 96 0.05 8.87 13.19
CA TYR A 96 1.27 9.59 13.58
C TYR A 96 1.78 10.59 12.53
N GLY A 97 1.23 10.58 11.32
CA GLY A 97 1.62 11.46 10.21
C GLY A 97 0.83 12.76 10.14
N LYS A 98 0.01 13.03 11.16
CA LYS A 98 -0.60 14.33 11.44
C LYS A 98 0.03 14.94 12.68
#